data_AF-X1THA0-F1
#
_entry.id   AF-X1THA0-F1
#
_cell.length_a   1.000
_cell.length_b   1.000
_cell.length_c   1.000
_cell.angle_alpha   90.00
_cell.angle_beta   90.00
_cell.angle_gamma   90.00
#
_symmetry.space_group_name_H-M   'P 1'
#
loop_
_entity.id
_entity.type
_entity.pdbx_description
1 polymer ?
#
loop_
_entity_poly.entity_id
_entity_poly.type
_entity_poly.pdbx_seq_one_letter_code
_entity_poly.pdbx_strand_id
1 'polypeptide(L)'
;KAGLAEEFRSDAADFMMIMGLTGYWSDMLRKGWMSPEEVKADIDARGFKPVTAERLYKRLVSADQPERTAAERDLTKTDIYKGVKTGVVTRGEAEELLMDLGFTGDEAIYLLAINIPPDEEDEVVAQRALTKADILKGLKTEVITRDEARDRLLGLRYSPPDAEFLLKIYDAQVKPPVEPREREASKADIILAVKKGLITPEDAYLMLQDIDFTPEASVFILEVKAEVSPFSPINYAEFKDRAQKYRRAAGMVGVEMPE
;
A
#
# COMPACT_ATOMS: atom_id res chain seq x y z
N LYS A 1 -45.05 -46.14 57.22
CA LYS A 1 -44.51 -45.36 56.08
C LYS A 1 -44.68 -43.89 56.43
N ALA A 2 -43.60 -43.20 56.80
CA ALA A 2 -43.66 -41.76 57.05
C ALA A 2 -43.78 -41.04 55.70
N GLY A 3 -44.94 -40.47 55.41
CA GLY A 3 -45.10 -39.55 54.28
C GLY A 3 -44.53 -38.18 54.63
N LEU A 4 -44.08 -37.41 53.62
CA LEU A 4 -43.75 -36.01 53.84
C LEU A 4 -44.97 -35.25 54.39
N ALA A 5 -44.72 -34.30 55.31
CA ALA A 5 -45.74 -33.38 55.78
C ALA A 5 -46.32 -32.58 54.61
N GLU A 6 -47.61 -32.26 54.68
CA GLU A 6 -48.41 -31.68 53.59
C GLU A 6 -47.78 -30.39 53.03
N GLU A 7 -47.21 -29.58 53.91
CA GLU A 7 -46.51 -28.32 53.59
C GLU A 7 -45.24 -28.49 52.74
N PHE A 8 -44.61 -29.68 52.74
CA PHE A 8 -43.42 -29.98 51.94
C PHE A 8 -43.74 -30.75 50.65
N ARG A 9 -45.00 -31.13 50.43
CA ARG A 9 -45.39 -31.86 49.21
C ARG A 9 -45.21 -31.01 47.96
N SER A 10 -45.40 -29.70 48.04
CA SER A 10 -45.13 -28.77 46.92
C SER A 10 -43.63 -28.72 46.59
N ASP A 11 -42.78 -28.69 47.61
CA ASP A 11 -41.33 -28.53 47.42
C ASP A 11 -40.70 -29.82 46.89
N ALA A 12 -41.21 -30.98 47.32
CA ALA A 12 -40.82 -32.27 46.78
C ALA A 12 -41.29 -32.46 45.32
N ALA A 13 -42.49 -31.98 44.98
CA ALA A 13 -42.99 -32.00 43.61
C ALA A 13 -42.16 -31.10 42.68
N ASP A 14 -41.87 -29.87 43.12
CA ASP A 14 -41.00 -28.93 42.40
C ASP A 14 -39.62 -29.55 42.18
N PHE A 15 -39.02 -30.16 43.20
CA PHE A 15 -37.72 -30.82 43.08
C PHE A 15 -37.71 -31.96 42.05
N MET A 16 -38.73 -32.82 42.05
CA MET A 16 -38.82 -33.90 41.07
C MET A 16 -38.98 -33.38 39.63
N MET A 17 -39.78 -32.31 39.43
CA MET A 17 -39.89 -31.68 38.12
C MET A 17 -38.57 -31.02 37.68
N ILE A 18 -37.89 -30.32 38.59
CA ILE A 18 -36.59 -29.70 38.31
C ILE A 18 -35.56 -30.75 37.88
N MET A 19 -35.48 -31.88 38.59
CA MET A 19 -34.53 -32.96 38.24
C MET A 19 -34.77 -33.54 36.83
N GLY A 20 -36.02 -33.64 36.40
CA GLY A 20 -36.36 -34.12 35.06
C GLY A 20 -36.13 -33.08 33.95
N LEU A 21 -36.39 -31.81 34.24
CA LEU A 21 -36.40 -30.74 33.23
C LEU A 21 -35.08 -29.99 33.10
N THR A 22 -34.23 -30.00 34.13
CA THR A 22 -32.91 -29.32 34.08
C THR A 22 -32.07 -29.84 32.93
N GLY A 23 -32.06 -31.16 32.70
CA GLY A 23 -31.33 -31.76 31.57
C GLY A 23 -31.91 -31.35 30.21
N TYR A 24 -33.24 -31.25 30.12
CA TYR A 24 -33.91 -30.78 28.90
C TYR A 24 -33.54 -29.33 28.57
N TRP A 25 -33.72 -28.39 29.51
CA TRP A 25 -33.40 -26.99 29.27
C TRP A 25 -31.92 -26.75 28.98
N SER A 26 -31.02 -27.44 29.68
CA SER A 26 -29.59 -27.36 29.40
C SER A 26 -29.24 -27.84 27.99
N ASP A 27 -29.85 -28.93 27.51
CA ASP A 27 -29.61 -29.42 26.14
C ASP A 27 -30.19 -28.49 25.07
N MET A 28 -31.37 -27.88 25.33
CA MET A 28 -31.99 -26.90 24.43
C MET A 28 -31.14 -25.63 24.30
N LEU A 29 -30.63 -25.10 25.42
CA LEU A 29 -29.75 -23.93 25.45
C LEU A 29 -28.44 -24.21 24.71
N ARG A 30 -27.77 -25.32 25.06
CA ARG A 30 -26.50 -25.73 24.44
C ARG A 30 -26.59 -25.93 22.92
N LYS A 31 -27.73 -26.39 22.43
CA LYS A 31 -27.99 -26.58 20.99
C LYS A 31 -28.51 -25.32 20.29
N GLY A 32 -28.73 -24.24 21.03
CA GLY A 32 -29.29 -22.99 20.51
C GLY A 32 -30.75 -23.13 20.06
N TRP A 33 -31.47 -24.13 20.56
CA TRP A 33 -32.89 -24.36 20.22
C TRP A 33 -33.85 -23.52 21.05
N MET A 34 -33.36 -22.94 22.16
CA MET A 34 -34.06 -21.94 22.95
C MET A 34 -33.10 -20.84 23.37
N SER A 35 -33.57 -19.60 23.43
CA SER A 35 -32.83 -18.49 24.04
C SER A 35 -32.93 -18.53 25.57
N PRO A 36 -32.03 -17.84 26.31
CA PRO A 36 -32.14 -17.69 27.76
C PRO A 36 -33.50 -17.13 28.20
N GLU A 37 -34.03 -16.15 27.47
CA GLU A 37 -35.34 -15.54 27.75
C GLU A 37 -36.49 -16.54 27.57
N GLU A 38 -36.43 -17.39 26.55
CA GLU A 38 -37.42 -18.45 26.31
C GLU A 38 -37.39 -19.52 27.41
N VAL A 39 -36.20 -19.87 27.92
CA VAL A 39 -36.08 -20.78 29.06
C VAL A 39 -36.63 -20.15 30.33
N LYS A 40 -36.40 -18.86 30.56
CA LYS A 40 -37.00 -18.15 31.69
C LYS A 40 -38.52 -18.18 31.62
N ALA A 41 -39.09 -17.91 30.44
CA ALA A 41 -40.53 -17.95 30.23
C ALA A 41 -41.11 -19.35 30.46
N ASP A 42 -40.44 -20.43 30.02
CA ASP A 42 -40.89 -21.81 30.27
C ASP A 42 -40.81 -22.20 31.76
N ILE A 43 -39.78 -21.75 32.48
CA ILE A 43 -39.67 -21.94 33.93
C ILE A 43 -40.82 -21.22 34.65
N ASP A 44 -41.10 -19.97 34.29
CA ASP A 44 -42.17 -19.18 34.91
C ASP A 44 -43.56 -19.78 34.62
N ALA A 45 -43.78 -20.29 33.40
CA ALA A 45 -45.04 -20.92 32.98
C ALA A 45 -45.38 -22.20 33.75
N ARG A 46 -44.38 -22.90 34.31
CA ARG A 46 -44.57 -24.14 35.08
C ARG A 46 -44.99 -23.90 36.53
N GLY A 47 -45.07 -22.64 36.95
CA GLY A 47 -45.65 -22.27 38.25
C GLY A 47 -44.78 -22.62 39.45
N PHE A 48 -43.46 -22.75 39.28
CA PHE A 48 -42.55 -22.92 40.41
C PHE A 48 -42.62 -21.70 41.35
N LYS A 49 -42.26 -21.92 42.62
CA LYS A 49 -42.05 -20.79 43.54
C LYS A 49 -40.99 -19.82 42.96
N PRO A 50 -41.19 -18.48 43.04
CA PRO A 50 -40.30 -17.51 42.40
C PRO A 50 -38.81 -17.67 42.74
N VAL A 51 -38.50 -17.98 44.01
CA VAL A 51 -37.13 -18.19 44.47
C VAL A 51 -36.49 -19.43 43.84
N THR A 52 -37.28 -20.48 43.62
CA THR A 52 -36.84 -21.72 42.99
C THR A 52 -36.62 -21.52 41.49
N ALA A 53 -37.55 -20.84 40.81
CA ALA A 53 -37.44 -20.45 39.41
C ALA A 53 -36.18 -19.61 39.15
N GLU A 54 -35.92 -18.61 39.98
CA GLU A 54 -34.74 -17.74 39.85
C GLU A 54 -33.43 -18.52 40.04
N ARG A 55 -33.35 -19.40 41.04
CA ARG A 55 -32.16 -20.24 41.27
C ARG A 55 -31.91 -21.19 40.11
N LEU A 56 -32.97 -21.79 39.57
CA LEU A 56 -32.88 -22.70 38.44
C LEU A 56 -32.43 -21.98 37.16
N TYR A 57 -33.02 -20.81 36.88
CA TYR A 57 -32.62 -19.96 35.76
C TYR A 57 -31.14 -19.57 35.83
N LYS A 58 -30.68 -19.04 36.99
CA LYS A 58 -29.27 -18.69 37.18
C LYS A 58 -28.36 -19.89 36.97
N ARG A 59 -28.72 -21.07 37.50
CA ARG A 59 -27.92 -22.29 37.31
C ARG A 59 -27.82 -22.70 35.83
N LEU A 60 -28.91 -22.60 35.07
CA LEU A 60 -28.94 -23.01 33.66
C LEU A 60 -28.17 -22.02 32.77
N VAL A 61 -28.42 -20.72 32.93
CA VAL A 61 -27.81 -19.69 32.06
C VAL A 61 -26.35 -19.42 32.43
N SER A 62 -25.97 -19.52 33.71
CA SER A 62 -24.55 -19.41 34.09
C SER A 62 -23.74 -20.66 33.71
N ALA A 63 -24.37 -21.82 33.51
CA ALA A 63 -23.68 -23.03 33.06
C ALA A 63 -23.56 -23.12 31.53
N ASP A 64 -24.35 -22.34 30.79
CA ASP A 64 -24.38 -22.34 29.32
C ASP A 64 -23.76 -21.09 28.69
N GLN A 65 -22.89 -20.36 29.43
CA GLN A 65 -21.79 -19.73 28.71
C GLN A 65 -21.08 -20.87 27.98
N PRO A 66 -21.08 -20.87 26.64
CA PRO A 66 -20.73 -22.05 25.88
C PRO A 66 -19.38 -22.56 26.36
N GLU A 67 -19.35 -23.78 26.92
CA GLU A 67 -18.13 -24.57 26.91
C GLU A 67 -17.77 -24.70 25.43
N ARG A 68 -16.89 -23.79 24.98
CA ARG A 68 -16.37 -23.74 23.62
C ARG A 68 -15.89 -25.14 23.32
N THR A 69 -16.60 -25.84 22.45
CA THR A 69 -16.34 -27.24 22.14
C THR A 69 -15.00 -27.33 21.40
N ALA A 70 -13.91 -27.47 22.17
CA ALA A 70 -12.58 -28.05 21.96
C ALA A 70 -11.94 -28.20 20.56
N ALA A 71 -12.47 -27.61 19.49
CA ALA A 71 -11.92 -27.68 18.12
C ALA A 71 -11.83 -26.30 17.45
N GLU A 72 -12.63 -25.32 17.86
CA GLU A 72 -12.31 -23.92 17.63
C GLU A 72 -11.28 -23.54 18.70
N ARG A 73 -10.01 -23.49 18.31
CA ARG A 73 -8.95 -23.04 19.21
C ARG A 73 -9.30 -21.65 19.72
N ASP A 74 -9.63 -21.56 21.01
CA ASP A 74 -9.73 -20.29 21.70
C ASP A 74 -8.50 -19.46 21.38
N LEU A 75 -8.74 -18.21 21.00
CA LEU A 75 -7.69 -17.25 20.71
C LEU A 75 -6.75 -17.22 21.93
N THR A 76 -5.52 -17.72 21.75
CA THR A 76 -4.59 -17.77 22.88
C THR A 76 -3.93 -16.40 23.05
N LYS A 77 -3.42 -16.11 24.26
CA LYS A 77 -2.57 -14.94 24.50
C LYS A 77 -1.45 -14.80 23.46
N THR A 78 -0.83 -15.93 23.10
CA THR A 78 0.24 -15.97 22.10
C THR A 78 -0.25 -15.60 20.70
N ASP A 79 -1.46 -15.99 20.34
CA ASP A 79 -2.05 -15.63 19.05
C ASP A 79 -2.40 -14.13 19.00
N ILE A 80 -2.92 -13.57 20.10
CA ILE A 80 -3.14 -12.13 20.25
C ILE A 80 -1.81 -11.39 20.08
N TYR A 81 -0.75 -11.81 20.80
CA TYR A 81 0.55 -11.15 20.69
C TYR A 81 1.13 -11.21 19.28
N LYS A 82 0.99 -12.36 18.59
CA LYS A 82 1.39 -12.49 17.19
C LYS A 82 0.56 -11.59 16.28
N GLY A 83 -0.75 -11.48 16.52
CA GLY A 83 -1.64 -10.59 15.78
C GLY A 83 -1.18 -9.14 15.84
N VAL A 84 -0.81 -8.68 17.04
CA VAL A 84 -0.25 -7.35 17.25
C VAL A 84 1.12 -7.18 16.60
N LYS A 85 2.05 -8.13 16.85
CA LYS A 85 3.38 -8.09 16.20
C LYS A 85 3.29 -8.10 14.68
N THR A 86 2.28 -8.74 14.10
CA THR A 86 2.09 -8.78 12.64
C THR A 86 1.28 -7.60 12.10
N GLY A 87 0.86 -6.67 12.96
CA GLY A 87 0.02 -5.52 12.62
C GLY A 87 -1.38 -5.89 12.13
N VAL A 88 -1.87 -7.10 12.45
CA VAL A 88 -3.23 -7.55 12.12
C VAL A 88 -4.25 -6.99 13.11
N VAL A 89 -3.83 -6.77 14.35
CA VAL A 89 -4.63 -6.22 15.44
C VAL A 89 -3.85 -5.07 16.08
N THR A 90 -4.52 -3.99 16.44
CA THR A 90 -3.89 -2.86 17.15
C THR A 90 -3.69 -3.18 18.63
N ARG A 91 -2.81 -2.44 19.32
CA ARG A 91 -2.59 -2.59 20.77
C ARG A 91 -3.86 -2.47 21.60
N GLY A 92 -4.74 -1.53 21.24
CA GLY A 92 -6.02 -1.31 21.93
C GLY A 92 -7.01 -2.46 21.72
N GLU A 93 -7.13 -2.95 20.49
CA GLU A 93 -7.95 -4.14 20.20
C GLU A 93 -7.40 -5.39 20.90
N ALA A 94 -6.08 -5.53 21.03
CA ALA A 94 -5.48 -6.62 21.78
C ALA A 94 -5.69 -6.51 23.29
N GLU A 95 -5.79 -5.29 23.84
CA GLU A 95 -6.18 -5.08 25.23
C GLU A 95 -7.61 -5.62 25.47
N GLU A 96 -8.56 -5.27 24.60
CA GLU A 96 -9.94 -5.77 24.66
C GLU A 96 -10.00 -7.30 24.55
N LEU A 97 -9.27 -7.89 23.59
CA LEU A 97 -9.22 -9.34 23.41
C LEU A 97 -8.61 -10.07 24.62
N LEU A 98 -7.66 -9.44 25.32
CA LEU A 98 -7.12 -9.99 26.58
C LEU A 98 -8.14 -9.85 27.71
N MET A 99 -8.89 -8.75 27.78
CA MET A 99 -9.98 -8.61 28.75
C MET A 99 -11.07 -9.65 28.56
N ASP A 100 -11.40 -10.01 27.32
CA ASP A 100 -12.34 -11.10 27.00
C ASP A 100 -11.84 -12.48 27.46
N LEU A 101 -10.52 -12.67 27.56
CA LEU A 101 -9.91 -13.87 28.15
C LEU A 101 -9.88 -13.84 29.69
N GLY A 102 -10.44 -12.79 30.31
CA GLY A 102 -10.57 -12.63 31.76
C GLY A 102 -9.42 -11.88 32.44
N PHE A 103 -8.55 -11.20 31.69
CA PHE A 103 -7.53 -10.32 32.26
C PHE A 103 -8.14 -8.96 32.63
N THR A 104 -7.61 -8.31 33.66
CA THR A 104 -7.93 -6.90 33.94
C THR A 104 -7.23 -5.97 32.93
N GLY A 105 -7.73 -4.75 32.75
CA GLY A 105 -7.10 -3.78 31.82
C GLY A 105 -5.63 -3.52 32.15
N ASP A 106 -5.29 -3.33 33.43
CA ASP A 106 -3.90 -3.12 33.88
C ASP A 106 -3.01 -4.34 33.58
N GLU A 107 -3.54 -5.56 33.77
CA GLU A 107 -2.81 -6.79 33.44
C GLU A 107 -2.62 -6.96 31.94
N ALA A 108 -3.63 -6.63 31.12
CA ALA A 108 -3.55 -6.68 29.66
C ALA A 108 -2.49 -5.71 29.13
N ILE A 109 -2.50 -4.46 29.61
CA ILE A 109 -1.49 -3.45 29.28
C ILE A 109 -0.09 -3.93 29.66
N TYR A 110 0.08 -4.47 30.86
CA TYR A 110 1.37 -4.99 31.34
C TYR A 110 1.88 -6.17 30.50
N LEU A 111 0.99 -7.11 30.15
CA LEU A 111 1.32 -8.25 29.31
C LEU A 111 1.73 -7.83 27.90
N LEU A 112 1.03 -6.86 27.31
CA LEU A 112 1.39 -6.29 26.01
C LEU A 112 2.74 -5.58 26.07
N ALA A 113 3.01 -4.80 27.12
CA ALA A 113 4.30 -4.12 27.31
C ALA A 113 5.50 -5.08 27.39
N ILE A 114 5.34 -6.23 28.06
CA ILE A 114 6.41 -7.23 28.18
C ILE A 114 6.64 -7.98 26.86
N ASN A 115 5.56 -8.39 26.19
CA ASN A 115 5.66 -9.28 25.04
C ASN A 115 5.86 -8.54 23.72
N ILE A 116 5.48 -7.26 23.71
CA ILE A 116 5.43 -6.39 22.53
C ILE A 116 5.96 -5.01 22.93
N PRO A 117 7.29 -4.86 22.93
CA PRO A 117 7.91 -3.56 23.13
C PRO A 117 7.33 -2.55 22.11
N PRO A 118 7.11 -1.28 22.51
CA PRO A 118 6.57 -0.27 21.61
C PRO A 118 7.38 -0.12 20.31
N ASP A 119 8.68 -0.44 20.34
CA ASP A 119 9.54 -0.39 19.16
C ASP A 119 9.24 -1.51 18.13
N GLU A 120 8.67 -2.66 18.52
CA GLU A 120 8.39 -3.79 17.60
C GLU A 120 7.08 -3.60 16.80
N GLU A 121 6.06 -2.91 17.34
CA GLU A 121 4.84 -2.58 16.58
C GLU A 121 5.14 -1.65 15.41
N ASP A 122 6.10 -0.76 15.59
CA ASP A 122 6.49 0.23 14.59
C ASP A 122 7.21 -0.41 13.40
N GLU A 123 7.97 -1.49 13.61
CA GLU A 123 8.71 -2.18 12.55
C GLU A 123 7.79 -2.91 11.54
N VAL A 124 6.67 -3.49 12.00
CA VAL A 124 5.80 -4.27 11.12
C VAL A 124 4.79 -3.40 10.38
N VAL A 125 4.31 -2.32 10.99
CA VAL A 125 3.57 -1.28 10.27
C VAL A 125 4.46 -0.63 9.19
N ALA A 126 5.75 -0.45 9.47
CA ALA A 126 6.71 0.08 8.50
C ALA A 126 6.89 -0.81 7.24
N GLN A 127 6.66 -2.13 7.32
CA GLN A 127 6.80 -3.02 6.16
C GLN A 127 5.65 -2.90 5.14
N ARG A 128 4.45 -2.48 5.57
CA ARG A 128 3.27 -2.30 4.69
C ARG A 128 3.00 -0.84 4.33
N ALA A 129 3.61 0.09 5.05
CA ALA A 129 3.51 1.51 4.75
C ALA A 129 4.30 1.84 3.48
N LEU A 130 3.78 2.77 2.68
CA LEU A 130 4.54 3.36 1.57
C LEU A 130 5.84 3.94 2.11
N THR A 131 6.96 3.66 1.46
CA THR A 131 8.21 4.28 1.89
C THR A 131 8.20 5.77 1.56
N LYS A 132 9.07 6.54 2.23
CA LYS A 132 9.33 7.94 1.85
C LYS A 132 9.61 8.08 0.35
N ALA A 133 10.34 7.13 -0.25
CA ALA A 133 10.67 7.16 -1.67
C ALA A 133 9.43 6.96 -2.56
N ASP A 134 8.52 6.07 -2.18
CA ASP A 134 7.28 5.82 -2.91
C ASP A 134 6.34 7.02 -2.88
N ILE A 135 6.22 7.68 -1.73
CA ILE A 135 5.41 8.91 -1.59
C ILE A 135 5.96 10.00 -2.51
N LEU A 136 7.27 10.26 -2.47
CA LEU A 136 7.89 11.28 -3.32
C LEU A 136 7.81 10.92 -4.81
N LYS A 137 7.86 9.64 -5.18
CA LYS A 137 7.65 9.19 -6.55
C LYS A 137 6.20 9.41 -7.00
N GLY A 138 5.22 9.13 -6.14
CA GLY A 138 3.81 9.40 -6.41
C GLY A 138 3.54 10.88 -6.65
N LEU A 139 4.15 11.75 -5.84
CA LEU A 139 4.11 13.21 -6.03
C LEU A 139 4.76 13.61 -7.36
N LYS A 140 5.85 12.96 -7.76
CA LYS A 140 6.52 13.18 -9.05
C LYS A 140 5.74 12.79 -10.28
N THR A 141 4.95 11.74 -10.17
CA THR A 141 4.06 11.31 -11.24
C THR A 141 2.70 11.99 -11.17
N GLU A 142 2.52 12.98 -10.28
CA GLU A 142 1.25 13.68 -10.03
C GLU A 142 0.08 12.73 -9.70
N VAL A 143 0.40 11.54 -9.16
CA VAL A 143 -0.59 10.54 -8.72
C VAL A 143 -1.21 10.95 -7.39
N ILE A 144 -0.45 11.69 -6.58
CA ILE A 144 -0.92 12.31 -5.33
C ILE A 144 -0.55 13.79 -5.33
N THR A 145 -1.34 14.58 -4.62
CA THR A 145 -1.12 16.01 -4.41
C THR A 145 -0.07 16.28 -3.33
N ARG A 146 0.39 17.53 -3.24
CA ARG A 146 1.36 17.97 -2.23
C ARG A 146 0.84 17.76 -0.80
N ASP A 147 -0.42 18.11 -0.55
CA ASP A 147 -1.03 17.99 0.77
C ASP A 147 -1.19 16.51 1.17
N GLU A 148 -1.61 15.65 0.24
CA GLU A 148 -1.66 14.20 0.47
C GLU A 148 -0.27 13.60 0.75
N ALA A 149 0.76 14.08 0.05
CA ALA A 149 2.13 13.66 0.32
C ALA A 149 2.59 14.08 1.72
N ARG A 150 2.23 15.29 2.17
CA ARG A 150 2.50 15.79 3.52
C ARG A 150 1.82 14.91 4.58
N ASP A 151 0.53 14.64 4.42
CA ASP A 151 -0.24 13.83 5.38
C ASP A 151 0.31 12.40 5.47
N ARG A 152 0.71 11.80 4.35
CA ARG A 152 1.34 10.47 4.34
C ARG A 152 2.71 10.46 5.02
N LEU A 153 3.52 11.53 4.86
CA LEU A 153 4.79 11.66 5.58
C LEU A 153 4.56 11.81 7.09
N LEU A 154 3.54 12.54 7.52
CA LEU A 154 3.14 12.60 8.93
C LEU A 154 2.68 11.22 9.45
N GLY A 155 1.98 10.45 8.62
CA GLY A 155 1.61 9.05 8.91
C GLY A 155 2.82 8.12 9.08
N LEU A 156 3.95 8.42 8.44
CA LEU A 156 5.24 7.77 8.65
C LEU A 156 6.01 8.31 9.88
N ARG A 157 5.36 9.11 10.73
CA ARG A 157 5.92 9.74 11.92
C ARG A 157 7.05 10.74 11.66
N TYR A 158 7.15 11.29 10.46
CA TYR A 158 7.96 12.49 10.27
C TYR A 158 7.33 13.65 11.04
N SER A 159 8.17 14.48 11.66
CA SER A 159 7.68 15.70 12.28
C SER A 159 7.13 16.66 11.19
N PRO A 160 6.17 17.54 11.51
CA PRO A 160 5.69 18.55 10.56
C PRO A 160 6.79 19.37 9.87
N PRO A 161 7.84 19.87 10.57
CA PRO A 161 8.92 20.59 9.90
C PRO A 161 9.78 19.69 9.00
N ASP A 162 9.99 18.42 9.37
CA ASP A 162 10.76 17.48 8.53
C ASP A 162 9.99 17.13 7.24
N ALA A 163 8.69 16.89 7.34
CA ALA A 163 7.85 16.62 6.17
C ALA A 163 7.90 17.79 5.17
N GLU A 164 7.77 19.04 5.66
CA GLU A 164 7.91 20.24 4.83
C GLU A 164 9.30 20.38 4.21
N PHE A 165 10.35 20.07 4.98
CA PHE A 165 11.72 20.10 4.49
C PHE A 165 11.94 19.09 3.35
N LEU A 166 11.39 17.89 3.46
CA LEU A 166 11.45 16.87 2.40
C LEU A 166 10.73 17.32 1.13
N LEU A 167 9.55 17.94 1.26
CA LEU A 167 8.81 18.48 0.12
C LEU A 167 9.59 19.62 -0.56
N LYS A 168 10.27 20.49 0.20
CA LYS A 168 11.13 21.54 -0.37
C LYS A 168 12.34 20.99 -1.13
N ILE A 169 12.98 19.93 -0.63
CA ILE A 169 14.05 19.23 -1.35
C ILE A 169 13.51 18.70 -2.68
N TYR A 170 12.32 18.10 -2.64
CA TYR A 170 11.66 17.57 -3.81
C TYR A 170 11.34 18.66 -4.85
N ASP A 171 10.76 19.78 -4.43
CA ASP A 171 10.47 20.93 -5.30
C ASP A 171 11.74 21.47 -5.98
N ALA A 172 12.86 21.53 -5.25
CA ALA A 172 14.13 21.97 -5.79
C ALA A 172 14.71 21.00 -6.85
N GLN A 173 14.35 19.71 -6.79
CA GLN A 173 14.78 18.69 -7.75
C GLN A 173 13.91 18.65 -9.00
N VAL A 174 12.63 18.98 -8.88
CA VAL A 174 11.74 19.14 -10.03
C VAL A 174 12.15 20.43 -10.73
N LYS A 175 13.05 20.31 -11.71
CA LYS A 175 13.22 21.39 -12.69
C LYS A 175 11.82 21.70 -13.23
N PRO A 176 11.40 22.98 -13.27
CA PRO A 176 10.11 23.33 -13.85
C PRO A 176 10.00 22.64 -15.21
N PRO A 177 8.85 22.02 -15.54
CA PRO A 177 8.66 21.41 -16.84
C PRO A 177 9.05 22.47 -17.86
N VAL A 178 10.18 22.25 -18.54
CA VAL A 178 10.55 23.08 -19.66
C VAL A 178 9.40 22.84 -20.61
N GLU A 179 8.56 23.86 -20.81
CA GLU A 179 7.47 23.81 -21.77
C GLU A 179 8.01 23.12 -23.03
N PRO A 180 7.28 22.17 -23.62
CA PRO A 180 7.75 21.48 -24.81
C PRO A 180 8.02 22.55 -25.84
N ARG A 181 9.29 22.98 -25.93
CA ARG A 181 9.74 23.93 -26.92
C ARG A 181 9.33 23.28 -28.22
N GLU A 182 8.44 23.94 -28.96
CA GLU A 182 8.16 23.57 -30.32
C GLU A 182 9.52 23.30 -30.95
N ARG A 183 9.72 22.10 -31.48
CA ARG A 183 11.05 21.69 -31.94
C ARG A 183 11.41 22.60 -33.12
N GLU A 184 12.08 23.70 -32.82
CA GLU A 184 12.71 24.55 -33.80
C GLU A 184 13.67 23.68 -34.62
N ALA A 185 13.75 23.96 -35.92
CA ALA A 185 14.61 23.22 -36.81
C ALA A 185 16.04 23.23 -36.25
N SER A 186 16.65 22.05 -36.08
CA SER A 186 18.01 22.02 -35.58
C SER A 186 18.95 22.64 -36.62
N LYS A 187 20.11 23.15 -36.18
CA LYS A 187 21.19 23.59 -37.09
C LYS A 187 21.47 22.57 -38.20
N ALA A 188 21.41 21.26 -37.88
CA ALA A 188 21.68 20.21 -38.86
C ALA A 188 20.57 20.13 -39.92
N ASP A 189 19.31 20.29 -39.50
CA ASP A 189 18.14 20.27 -40.40
C ASP A 189 18.15 21.48 -41.33
N ILE A 190 18.48 22.66 -40.81
CA ILE A 190 18.61 23.90 -41.60
C ILE A 190 19.68 23.72 -42.69
N ILE A 191 20.88 23.24 -42.33
CA ILE A 191 21.97 22.99 -43.30
C ILE A 191 21.56 21.94 -44.33
N LEU A 192 20.86 20.88 -43.91
CA LEU A 192 20.40 19.83 -44.81
C LEU A 192 19.35 20.37 -45.80
N ALA A 193 18.46 21.25 -45.36
CA ALA A 193 17.47 21.90 -46.21
C ALA A 193 18.14 22.76 -47.30
N VAL A 194 19.18 23.53 -46.95
CA VAL A 194 19.99 24.28 -47.95
C VAL A 194 20.65 23.35 -48.95
N LYS A 195 21.29 22.27 -48.48
CA LYS A 195 21.94 21.28 -49.37
C LYS A 195 20.98 20.61 -50.34
N LYS A 196 19.73 20.40 -49.91
CA LYS A 196 18.67 19.83 -50.74
C LYS A 196 17.97 20.87 -51.63
N GLY A 197 18.34 22.15 -51.53
CA GLY A 197 17.69 23.24 -52.24
C GLY A 197 16.25 23.50 -51.80
N LEU A 198 15.87 23.09 -50.58
CA LEU A 198 14.53 23.30 -50.03
C LEU A 198 14.33 24.72 -49.51
N ILE A 199 15.41 25.38 -49.07
CA ILE A 199 15.45 26.78 -48.65
C ILE A 199 16.71 27.43 -49.25
N THR A 200 16.71 28.76 -49.38
CA THR A 200 17.89 29.48 -49.87
C THR A 200 18.93 29.66 -48.75
N PRO A 201 20.21 29.95 -49.09
CA PRO A 201 21.21 30.31 -48.09
C PRO A 201 20.82 31.53 -47.25
N GLU A 202 20.13 32.51 -47.84
CA GLU A 202 19.65 33.71 -47.15
C GLU A 202 18.55 33.38 -46.13
N ASP A 203 17.60 32.49 -46.48
CA ASP A 203 16.57 32.02 -45.54
C ASP A 203 17.19 31.26 -44.37
N ALA A 204 18.16 30.39 -44.68
CA ALA A 204 18.88 29.63 -43.66
C ALA A 204 19.72 30.52 -42.74
N TYR A 205 20.23 31.64 -43.23
CA TYR A 205 20.95 32.62 -42.42
C TYR A 205 20.03 33.23 -41.35
N LEU A 206 18.81 33.63 -41.74
CA LEU A 206 17.81 34.14 -40.80
C LEU A 206 17.37 33.06 -39.80
N MET A 207 17.09 31.84 -40.27
CA MET A 207 16.73 30.72 -39.38
C MET A 207 17.83 30.38 -38.36
N LEU A 208 19.11 30.51 -38.74
CA LEU A 208 20.23 30.31 -37.81
C LEU A 208 20.30 31.43 -36.75
N GLN A 209 19.97 32.66 -37.11
CA GLN A 209 19.88 33.76 -36.14
C GLN A 209 18.72 33.57 -35.17
N ASP A 210 17.58 33.05 -35.65
CA ASP A 210 16.41 32.75 -34.82
C ASP A 210 16.71 31.70 -33.74
N ILE A 211 17.65 30.78 -33.99
CA ILE A 211 18.14 29.79 -33.00
C ILE A 211 19.45 30.24 -32.31
N ASP A 212 19.63 31.55 -32.14
CA ASP A 212 20.70 32.23 -31.39
C ASP A 212 22.14 32.11 -31.95
N PHE A 213 22.34 31.82 -33.24
CA PHE A 213 23.69 31.96 -33.84
C PHE A 213 23.99 33.42 -34.18
N THR A 214 25.21 33.85 -33.90
CA THR A 214 25.65 35.20 -34.31
C THR A 214 25.66 35.32 -35.85
N PRO A 215 25.54 36.55 -36.39
CA PRO A 215 25.70 36.81 -37.82
C PRO A 215 26.93 36.13 -38.43
N GLU A 216 28.09 36.26 -37.79
CA GLU A 216 29.36 35.72 -38.26
C GLU A 216 29.37 34.18 -38.21
N ALA A 217 28.83 33.60 -37.15
CA ALA A 217 28.72 32.15 -37.02
C ALA A 217 27.79 31.56 -38.08
N SER A 218 26.69 32.25 -38.40
CA SER A 218 25.72 31.83 -39.41
C SER A 218 26.33 31.82 -40.81
N VAL A 219 27.06 32.89 -41.20
CA VAL A 219 27.81 32.93 -42.46
C VAL A 219 28.82 31.79 -42.50
N PHE A 220 29.65 31.64 -41.47
CA PHE A 220 30.66 30.59 -41.42
C PHE A 220 30.08 29.17 -41.54
N ILE A 221 28.93 28.91 -40.89
CA ILE A 221 28.25 27.61 -40.97
C ILE A 221 27.78 27.34 -42.40
N LEU A 222 27.19 28.32 -43.06
CA LEU A 222 26.69 28.19 -44.42
C LEU A 222 27.85 28.04 -45.41
N GLU A 223 28.89 28.85 -45.30
CA GLU A 223 30.08 28.77 -46.16
C GLU A 223 30.78 27.41 -46.03
N VAL A 224 31.06 26.96 -44.79
CA VAL A 224 31.81 25.72 -44.57
C VAL A 224 30.98 24.47 -44.86
N LYS A 225 29.69 24.50 -44.49
CA LYS A 225 28.88 23.28 -44.53
C LYS A 225 27.91 23.22 -45.68
N ALA A 226 27.40 24.34 -46.21
CA ALA A 226 26.45 24.32 -47.32
C ALA A 226 27.15 24.35 -48.69
N GLU A 227 28.34 24.95 -48.80
CA GLU A 227 29.09 24.85 -50.05
C GLU A 227 29.52 23.39 -50.29
N VAL A 228 29.17 22.90 -51.48
CA VAL A 228 29.68 21.63 -51.99
C VAL A 228 31.17 21.86 -52.20
N SER A 229 32.00 21.45 -51.24
CA SER A 229 33.44 21.50 -51.39
C SER A 229 33.80 20.93 -52.76
N PRO A 230 34.57 21.64 -53.61
CA PRO A 230 34.96 21.11 -54.93
C PRO A 230 35.78 19.82 -54.81
N PHE A 231 36.24 19.50 -53.61
CA PHE A 231 36.98 18.30 -53.27
C PHE A 231 36.11 17.15 -52.75
N SER A 232 34.86 17.43 -52.33
CA SER A 232 33.94 16.40 -51.86
C SER A 232 33.23 15.73 -53.04
N PRO A 233 33.35 14.40 -53.22
CA PRO A 233 32.69 13.69 -54.30
C PRO A 233 31.16 13.80 -54.18
N ILE A 234 30.51 14.04 -55.31
CA ILE A 234 29.07 14.35 -55.37
C ILE A 234 28.23 13.10 -55.12
N ASN A 235 28.78 11.91 -55.42
CA ASN A 235 28.11 10.64 -55.22
C ASN A 235 29.10 9.52 -54.84
N TYR A 236 28.56 8.38 -54.43
CA TYR A 236 29.34 7.22 -53.99
C TYR A 236 30.27 6.67 -55.09
N ALA A 237 29.85 6.73 -56.36
CA ALA A 237 30.68 6.27 -57.48
C ALA A 237 31.93 7.15 -57.66
N GLU A 238 31.78 8.47 -57.57
CA GLU A 238 32.90 9.41 -57.63
C GLU A 238 33.82 9.28 -56.41
N PHE A 239 33.25 9.03 -55.22
CA PHE A 239 34.03 8.72 -54.02
C PHE A 239 34.85 7.44 -54.20
N LYS A 240 34.24 6.37 -54.72
CA LYS A 240 34.90 5.08 -54.97
C LYS A 240 36.05 5.23 -55.98
N ASP A 241 35.83 5.96 -57.08
CA ASP A 241 36.88 6.23 -58.08
C ASP A 241 38.04 7.06 -57.50
N ARG A 242 37.76 8.16 -56.78
CA ARG A 242 38.80 8.98 -56.13
C ARG A 242 39.56 8.20 -55.06
N ALA A 243 38.86 7.42 -54.23
CA ALA A 243 39.48 6.60 -53.19
C ALA A 243 40.38 5.50 -53.79
N GLN A 244 39.96 4.86 -54.89
CA GLN A 244 40.80 3.90 -55.61
C GLN A 244 42.03 4.57 -56.24
N LYS A 245 41.88 5.74 -56.87
CA LYS A 245 43.02 6.52 -57.41
C LYS A 245 44.03 6.87 -56.32
N TYR A 246 43.56 7.33 -55.15
CA TYR A 246 44.43 7.63 -54.02
C TYR A 246 45.15 6.39 -53.48
N ARG A 247 44.43 5.26 -53.30
CA ARG A 247 45.06 4.00 -52.85
C ARG A 247 46.14 3.51 -53.81
N ARG A 248 45.90 3.60 -55.14
CA ARG A 248 46.91 3.27 -56.15
C ARG A 248 48.13 4.18 -56.06
N ALA A 249 47.92 5.50 -55.92
CA ALA A 249 49.01 6.46 -55.77
C ALA A 249 49.84 6.25 -54.49
N ALA A 250 49.19 5.81 -53.41
CA ALA A 250 49.84 5.51 -52.13
C ALA A 250 50.48 4.10 -52.06
N GLY A 251 50.48 3.33 -53.15
CA GLY A 251 51.06 1.97 -53.18
C GLY A 251 50.28 0.93 -52.37
N MET A 252 49.04 1.23 -51.97
CA MET A 252 48.18 0.27 -51.28
C MET A 252 47.56 -0.70 -52.30
N VAL A 253 47.85 -2.00 -52.15
CA VAL A 253 47.33 -3.06 -53.02
C VAL A 253 45.79 -3.05 -52.96
N GLY A 254 45.15 -3.01 -54.13
CA GLY A 254 43.72 -2.81 -54.25
C GLY A 254 42.92 -3.94 -53.61
N VAL A 255 42.33 -3.69 -52.46
CA VAL A 255 41.24 -4.51 -51.92
C VAL A 255 39.96 -4.11 -52.66
N GLU A 256 39.36 -5.05 -53.40
CA GLU A 256 38.05 -4.84 -54.01
C GLU A 256 37.03 -4.51 -52.92
N MET A 257 36.42 -3.32 -53.02
CA MET A 257 35.34 -2.96 -52.11
C MET A 257 34.06 -3.65 -52.57
N PRO A 258 33.34 -4.34 -51.66
CA PRO A 258 32.09 -5.01 -51.99
C PRO A 258 31.11 -4.04 -52.65
N GLU A 259 30.30 -4.58 -53.56
CA GLU A 259 29.18 -3.86 -54.18
C GLU A 259 28.10 -3.49 -53.17
#